data_AF-A0AAU4X0I1-F1
#
_entry.id   AF-A0AAU4X0I1-F1
#
_cell.length_a   1.000
_cell.length_b   1.000
_cell.length_c   1.000
_cell.angle_alpha   90.00
_cell.angle_beta   90.00
_cell.angle_gamma   90.00
#
_symmetry.space_group_name_H-M   'P 1'
#
loop_
_entity.id
_entity.type
_entity.pdbx_description
1 polymer ?
#
loop_
_entity_poly.entity_id
_entity_poly.type
_entity_poly.pdbx_seq_one_letter_code
_entity_poly.pdbx_strand_id
1 'polypeptide(L)' 'MPSYQVRDTTTRRLLVRDLADFEAAEAALDRISDQLEQDLRRNGEGAGRIRLRLDIEKVTDGVTVRAYPPSPEGTI' A
#
# COMPACT_ATOMS: atom_id res chain seq x y z
N MET A 1 -19.34 4.67 -4.04
CA MET A 1 -18.68 4.70 -2.71
C MET A 1 -17.18 4.63 -2.93
N PRO A 2 -16.37 5.48 -2.29
CA PRO A 2 -14.94 5.35 -2.35
C PRO A 2 -14.50 4.06 -1.65
N SER A 3 -13.54 3.36 -2.22
CA SER A 3 -12.83 2.25 -1.59
C SER A 3 -11.34 2.53 -1.64
N TYR A 4 -10.56 1.83 -0.83
CA TYR A 4 -9.11 1.93 -0.79
C TYR A 4 -8.50 0.59 -1.18
N GLN A 5 -7.30 0.65 -1.74
CA GLN A 5 -6.53 -0.53 -2.11
C GLN A 5 -5.06 -0.29 -1.80
N VAL A 6 -4.33 -1.37 -1.55
CA VAL A 6 -2.89 -1.33 -1.31
C VAL A 6 -2.19 -2.00 -2.47
N ARG A 7 -1.23 -1.28 -3.06
CA ARG A 7 -0.47 -1.74 -4.22
C ARG A 7 1.02 -1.71 -3.92
N ASP A 8 1.70 -2.77 -4.28
CA ASP A 8 3.15 -2.77 -4.33
C ASP A 8 3.61 -2.10 -5.63
N THR A 9 4.28 -0.95 -5.52
CA THR A 9 4.72 -0.18 -6.69
C THR A 9 6.02 -0.70 -7.31
N THR A 10 6.76 -1.54 -6.59
CA THR A 10 7.99 -2.18 -7.10
C THR A 10 7.65 -3.25 -8.14
N THR A 11 6.71 -4.13 -7.82
CA THR A 11 6.24 -5.26 -8.64
C THR A 11 4.94 -4.95 -9.38
N ARG A 12 4.33 -3.78 -9.11
CA ARG A 12 3.03 -3.33 -9.64
C ARG A 12 1.85 -4.23 -9.25
N ARG A 13 2.02 -5.10 -8.26
CA ARG A 13 0.99 -6.05 -7.81
C ARG A 13 0.02 -5.41 -6.83
N LEU A 14 -1.26 -5.68 -7.02
CA LEU A 14 -2.31 -5.36 -6.06
C LEU A 14 -2.23 -6.34 -4.89
N LEU A 15 -2.09 -5.85 -3.67
CA LEU A 15 -2.01 -6.67 -2.46
C LEU A 15 -3.36 -6.79 -1.77
N VAL A 16 -4.08 -5.67 -1.65
CA VAL A 16 -5.37 -5.60 -0.95
C VAL A 16 -6.31 -4.67 -1.73
N ARG A 17 -7.61 -4.97 -1.73
CA ARG A 17 -8.66 -4.25 -2.44
C ARG A 17 -9.89 -4.07 -1.55
N ASP A 18 -10.82 -3.22 -2.01
CA ASP A 18 -12.14 -3.05 -1.41
C ASP A 18 -12.11 -2.66 0.08
N LEU A 19 -11.09 -1.89 0.50
CA LEU A 19 -10.98 -1.38 1.86
C LEU A 19 -11.96 -0.22 2.04
N ALA A 20 -12.69 -0.24 3.15
CA ALA A 20 -13.75 0.73 3.41
C ALA A 20 -13.19 2.17 3.53
N ASP A 21 -12.06 2.33 4.22
CA ASP A 21 -11.52 3.63 4.60
C ASP A 21 -9.99 3.65 4.55
N PHE A 22 -9.42 4.86 4.60
CA PHE A 22 -7.98 5.05 4.61
C PHE A 22 -7.32 4.40 5.84
N GLU A 23 -7.95 4.48 7.01
CA GLU A 23 -7.46 3.82 8.24
C GLU A 23 -7.39 2.30 8.09
N ALA A 24 -8.38 1.69 7.41
CA ALA A 24 -8.33 0.27 7.09
C ALA A 24 -7.19 -0.08 6.12
N ALA A 25 -6.85 0.85 5.21
CA ALA A 25 -5.71 0.71 4.31
C ALA A 25 -4.36 0.84 5.02
N GLU A 26 -4.24 1.76 5.98
CA GLU A 26 -3.04 1.86 6.82
C GLU A 26 -2.86 0.62 7.71
N ALA A 27 -3.93 0.15 8.36
CA ALA A 27 -3.89 -1.07 9.16
C ALA A 27 -3.53 -2.31 8.31
N ALA A 28 -3.97 -2.36 7.05
CA ALA A 28 -3.58 -3.41 6.12
C ALA A 28 -2.09 -3.30 5.73
N LEU A 29 -1.59 -2.09 5.50
CA LEU A 29 -0.18 -1.81 5.18
C LEU A 29 0.74 -2.21 6.33
N ASP A 30 0.37 -1.90 7.56
CA ASP A 30 1.09 -2.27 8.78
C ASP A 30 1.19 -3.80 8.92
N ARG A 31 0.06 -4.51 8.79
CA ARG A 31 0.03 -5.98 8.79
C ARG A 31 0.90 -6.62 7.69
N ILE A 32 0.89 -6.07 6.48
CA ILE A 32 1.74 -6.56 5.37
C ILE A 32 3.22 -6.38 5.71
N SER A 33 3.56 -5.23 6.31
CA SER A 33 4.93 -4.92 6.71
C SER A 33 5.42 -5.85 7.82
N ASP A 34 4.58 -6.11 8.83
CA ASP A 34 4.85 -7.06 9.91
C ASP A 34 5.02 -8.49 9.38
N GLN A 35 4.12 -8.95 8.51
CA GLN A 35 4.20 -10.29 7.93
C GLN A 35 5.47 -10.46 7.11
N LEU A 36 5.85 -9.45 6.32
CA LEU A 36 7.10 -9.49 5.57
C LEU A 36 8.31 -9.52 6.50
N GLU A 37 8.32 -8.71 7.56
CA GLU A 37 9.40 -8.73 8.55
C GLU A 37 9.53 -10.12 9.19
N GLN A 38 8.42 -10.76 9.51
CA GLN A 38 8.39 -12.11 10.07
C GLN A 38 8.90 -13.16 9.08
N ASP A 39 8.49 -13.09 7.80
CA ASP A 39 8.95 -13.99 6.75
C ASP A 39 10.45 -13.83 6.48
N LEU A 40 10.97 -12.59 6.48
CA LEU A 40 12.39 -12.33 6.34
C LEU A 40 13.19 -12.94 7.50
N ARG A 41 12.76 -12.67 8.74
CA ARG A 41 13.36 -13.27 9.94
C ARG A 41 13.36 -14.79 9.88
N ARG A 42 12.27 -15.40 9.41
CA ARG A 42 12.14 -16.86 9.28
C ARG A 42 13.06 -17.45 8.22
N ASN A 43 13.29 -16.74 7.12
CA ASN A 43 14.17 -17.17 6.03
C ASN A 43 15.67 -16.91 6.32
N GLY A 44 16.01 -16.37 7.50
CA GLY A 44 17.39 -16.05 7.86
C GLY A 44 17.98 -14.89 7.05
N GLU A 45 17.17 -14.26 6.18
CA GLU A 45 17.50 -12.99 5.58
C GLU A 45 17.31 -11.94 6.66
N GLY A 46 18.42 -11.33 7.13
CA GLY A 46 18.34 -10.21 8.04
C GLY A 46 17.35 -9.19 7.49
N ALA A 47 16.67 -8.44 8.37
CA ALA A 47 15.72 -7.37 8.03
C ALA A 47 16.39 -6.17 7.32
N GLY A 48 17.35 -6.45 6.43
CA GLY A 48 17.92 -5.59 5.43
C GLY A 48 16.86 -5.23 4.41
N ARG A 49 15.93 -4.38 4.85
CA ARG A 49 15.42 -3.29 4.03
C ARG A 49 14.88 -3.76 2.67
N ILE A 50 14.02 -4.77 2.65
CA ILE A 50 13.05 -4.84 1.56
C ILE A 50 12.21 -3.56 1.71
N ARG A 51 12.61 -2.52 0.98
CA ARG A 51 11.83 -1.31 0.81
C ARG A 51 10.64 -1.71 -0.06
N LEU A 52 9.65 -2.37 0.53
CA LEU A 52 8.33 -2.45 -0.10
C LEU A 52 7.89 -1.01 -0.31
N ARG A 53 7.78 -0.60 -1.57
CA ARG A 53 7.19 0.68 -1.91
C ARG A 53 5.70 0.44 -2.02
N LEU A 54 5.05 0.32 -0.87
CA LEU A 54 3.61 0.18 -0.77
C LEU A 54 2.95 1.54 -0.95
N ASP A 55 1.87 1.55 -1.73
CA ASP A 55 1.02 2.69 -1.94
C ASP A 55 -0.40 2.37 -1.57
N ILE A 56 -1.05 3.35 -0.94
CA ILE A 56 -2.49 3.34 -0.74
C ILE A 56 -3.09 4.12 -1.90
N GLU A 57 -4.02 3.50 -2.62
CA GLU A 57 -4.78 4.14 -3.68
C GLU A 57 -6.26 4.21 -3.27
N LYS A 58 -6.89 5.35 -3.50
CA LYS A 58 -8.33 5.54 -3.35
C LYS A 58 -9.01 5.31 -4.69
N VAL A 59 -9.96 4.40 -4.74
CA VAL A 59 -10.80 4.08 -5.90
C VAL A 59 -12.17 4.71 -5.71
N THR A 60 -12.56 5.62 -6.59
CA THR A 60 -13.88 6.26 -6.59
C THR A 60 -14.47 6.14 -7.99
N ASP A 61 -15.64 5.50 -8.12
CA ASP A 61 -16.34 5.33 -9.40
C ASP A 61 -15.46 4.75 -10.53
N GLY A 62 -14.58 3.79 -10.18
CA GLY A 62 -13.63 3.16 -11.11
C GLY A 62 -12.37 3.98 -11.41
N VAL A 63 -12.27 5.19 -10.88
CA VAL A 63 -11.07 6.05 -10.97
C VAL A 63 -10.17 5.81 -9.77
N THR A 64 -8.92 5.44 -10.02
CA THR A 64 -7.90 5.21 -8.99
C THR A 64 -7.03 6.46 -8.83
N VAL A 65 -6.95 6.99 -7.61
CA VAL A 65 -6.12 8.14 -7.25
C VAL A 65 -5.18 7.73 -6.13
N ARG A 66 -3.88 8.05 -6.25
CA ARG A 66 -2.87 7.75 -5.23
C ARG A 66 -3.18 8.56 -3.96
N ALA A 67 -3.34 7.88 -2.83
CA ALA A 67 -3.71 8.53 -1.57
C ALA A 67 -2.53 9.27 -0.92
N TYR A 68 -1.27 8.85 -1.16
CA TYR A 68 -0.09 9.58 -0.65
C TYR A 68 1.22 9.29 -1.44
N PRO A 69 2.16 10.27 -1.52
CA PRO A 69 1.98 11.67 -1.13
C PRO A 69 1.05 12.38 -2.11
N PRO A 70 0.37 13.46 -1.67
CA PRO A 70 -0.38 14.31 -2.58
C PRO A 70 0.56 14.71 -3.71
N SER A 71 0.10 14.59 -4.95
CA SER A 71 0.77 15.31 -6.03
C SER A 71 0.83 16.78 -5.60
N PRO A 72 2.02 17.42 -5.54
CA PRO A 72 2.06 18.85 -5.39
C PRO A 72 1.31 19.40 -6.61
N GLU A 73 0.27 20.17 -6.31
CA GLU A 73 -0.59 20.91 -7.23
C GLU A 73 -0.05 20.99 -8.66
N GLY A 74 -0.62 20.19 -9.56
CA GLY A 74 -0.55 20.45 -10.99
C GLY A 74 -1.49 21.60 -11.30
N THR A 75 -0.97 22.82 -11.15
CA THR A 75 -1.49 24.06 -11.76
C THR A 75 -1.93 23.79 -13.21
N ILE A 76 -3.18 24.13 -13.53
CA ILE A 76 -3.62 24.53 -14.88
C ILE A 76 -4.37 25.86 -14.76
#